data_AF-A0A0M9E411-F1
#
_entry.id   AF-A0A0M9E411-F1
#
_cell.length_a   1.000
_cell.length_b   1.000
_cell.length_c   1.000
_cell.angle_alpha   90.00
_cell.angle_beta   90.00
_cell.angle_gamma   90.00
#
_symmetry.space_group_name_H-M   'P 1'
#
loop_
_entity.id
_entity.type
_entity.pdbx_description
1 polymer ?
#
loop_
_entity_poly.entity_id
_entity_poly.type
_entity_poly.pdbx_seq_one_letter_code
_entity_poly.pdbx_strand_id
1 'polypeptide(L)'
;KSQCKAFNAGFMFKLQEHYRDDMNVEYLLIEIKHHPFIEHYEGIKFDNQTSQEYKNTFVCIPSDIPFRPKQQTPRPVIKGCQTAIVVGQKNEEIETDEHGRIHIQFHWDREGKFDEKSSCWIRVSQSTAGASWGSIVIPRVGQEVIVDFLEGNPDQPIVIGCVYHGENRPPYKLADEKTKSTFKSNSYKGDGGFNEIRFEDLKDNEEIFIHAEKNMLTIVENDRKQAIVEGEDQLIIEKKGRTIQIPKGEYLLEAKSIKLKATSGIDLMCGGGIISISQTGSITIKGTTVHIN
;
A
#
# COMPACT_ATOMS: atom_id res chain seq x y z
N LYS A 1 -23.29 49.42 25.70
CA LYS A 1 -22.67 49.49 27.05
C LYS A 1 -23.76 49.18 28.06
N SER A 2 -23.47 48.47 29.15
CA SER A 2 -24.47 48.13 30.18
C SER A 2 -23.83 48.21 31.58
N GLN A 3 -24.66 48.40 32.60
CA GLN A 3 -24.29 48.29 34.02
C GLN A 3 -24.71 46.93 34.61
N CYS A 4 -25.29 46.03 33.80
CA CYS A 4 -25.72 44.72 34.24
C CYS A 4 -24.52 43.83 34.60
N LYS A 5 -24.37 43.52 35.89
CA LYS A 5 -23.29 42.67 36.42
C LYS A 5 -23.46 41.19 36.06
N ALA A 6 -24.69 40.76 35.76
CA ALA A 6 -25.02 39.38 35.44
C ALA A 6 -24.79 39.01 33.97
N PHE A 7 -24.48 39.98 33.10
CA PHE A 7 -24.15 39.67 31.71
C PHE A 7 -22.89 38.81 31.65
N ASN A 8 -22.97 37.70 30.94
CA ASN A 8 -21.86 36.79 30.70
C ASN A 8 -21.88 36.38 29.21
N ALA A 9 -20.72 36.06 28.65
CA ALA A 9 -20.67 35.52 27.29
C ALA A 9 -21.47 34.20 27.22
N GLY A 10 -22.25 34.03 26.16
CA GLY A 10 -23.16 32.89 25.97
C GLY A 10 -24.55 33.08 26.60
N PHE A 11 -24.79 34.15 27.36
CA PHE A 11 -26.10 34.40 27.96
C PHE A 11 -26.99 35.18 26.98
N MET A 12 -28.30 34.98 27.11
CA MET A 12 -29.30 35.74 26.38
C MET A 12 -29.91 36.84 27.26
N PHE A 13 -30.32 37.93 26.64
CA PHE A 13 -31.11 38.96 27.29
C PHE A 13 -32.14 39.53 26.33
N LYS A 14 -33.30 39.93 26.87
CA LYS A 14 -34.33 40.63 26.09
C LYS A 14 -34.13 42.14 26.20
N LEU A 15 -34.00 42.82 25.07
CA LEU A 15 -33.97 44.28 25.03
C LEU A 15 -35.42 44.82 25.04
N GLN A 16 -35.66 45.86 25.84
CA GLN A 16 -36.96 46.54 25.96
C GLN A 16 -36.71 48.05 25.91
N GLU A 17 -37.73 48.82 25.52
CA GLU A 17 -37.72 50.29 25.50
C GLU A 17 -36.62 50.93 24.64
N HIS A 18 -36.09 50.20 23.65
CA HIS A 18 -35.21 50.79 22.65
C HIS A 18 -36.02 51.65 21.68
N TYR A 19 -35.52 52.84 21.33
CA TYR A 19 -36.19 53.82 20.44
C TYR A 19 -36.56 53.28 19.05
N ARG A 20 -35.91 52.18 18.65
CA ARG A 20 -36.21 51.40 17.46
C ARG A 20 -36.90 50.11 17.89
N ASP A 21 -38.19 50.00 17.57
CA ASP A 21 -39.04 48.88 18.00
C ASP A 21 -38.55 47.52 17.50
N ASP A 22 -37.96 47.48 16.30
CA ASP A 22 -37.41 46.27 15.69
C ASP A 22 -36.18 45.71 16.44
N MET A 23 -35.56 46.51 17.32
CA MET A 23 -34.45 46.09 18.17
C MET A 23 -34.91 45.54 19.52
N ASN A 24 -36.19 45.60 19.88
CA ASN A 24 -36.71 45.07 21.16
C ASN A 24 -36.92 43.55 21.12
N VAL A 25 -35.87 42.82 20.76
CA VAL A 25 -35.83 41.36 20.66
C VAL A 25 -34.89 40.75 21.69
N GLU A 26 -34.80 39.42 21.71
CA GLU A 26 -33.81 38.71 22.51
C GLU A 26 -32.47 38.62 21.77
N TYR A 27 -31.39 38.81 22.50
CA TYR A 27 -30.02 38.81 21.98
C TYR A 27 -29.15 37.83 22.74
N LEU A 28 -28.26 37.15 22.01
CA LEU A 28 -27.15 36.36 22.54
C LEU A 28 -25.90 37.23 22.70
N LEU A 29 -25.31 37.26 23.88
CA LEU A 29 -24.03 37.92 24.16
C LEU A 29 -22.87 37.07 23.62
N ILE A 30 -22.17 37.54 22.58
CA ILE A 30 -21.04 36.84 21.95
C ILE A 30 -19.67 37.31 22.44
N GLU A 31 -19.57 38.53 22.97
CA GLU A 31 -18.39 39.06 23.64
C GLU A 31 -18.83 39.96 24.79
N ILE A 32 -18.17 39.88 25.94
CA ILE A 32 -18.31 40.86 27.02
C ILE A 32 -16.95 41.23 27.58
N LYS A 33 -16.74 42.53 27.76
CA LYS A 33 -15.59 43.12 28.44
C LYS A 33 -16.12 43.87 29.65
N HIS A 34 -15.81 43.34 30.82
CA HIS A 34 -16.14 43.95 32.10
C HIS A 34 -15.11 45.03 32.44
N HIS A 35 -15.60 46.19 32.86
CA HIS A 35 -14.81 47.31 33.37
C HIS A 35 -15.19 47.50 34.83
N PRO A 36 -14.70 46.62 35.74
CA PRO A 36 -14.95 46.79 37.16
C PRO A 36 -14.27 48.06 37.64
N PHE A 37 -14.93 48.75 38.55
CA PHE A 37 -14.33 49.85 39.27
C PHE A 37 -14.02 49.37 40.69
N ILE A 38 -12.78 49.55 41.15
CA ILE A 38 -12.32 49.18 42.49
C ILE A 38 -11.69 50.42 43.13
N GLU A 39 -12.29 50.90 44.22
CA GLU A 39 -11.72 51.92 45.08
C GLU A 39 -11.00 51.23 46.25
N HIS A 40 -9.69 51.41 46.36
CA HIS A 40 -8.95 51.13 47.58
C HIS A 40 -7.84 52.16 47.76
N TYR A 41 -8.17 53.24 48.48
CA TYR A 41 -7.21 54.02 49.23
C TYR A 41 -7.91 54.54 50.49
N GLU A 42 -7.54 54.00 51.65
CA GLU A 42 -7.98 54.54 52.93
C GLU A 42 -7.47 55.99 53.05
N GLY A 43 -8.37 56.97 53.11
CA GLY A 43 -8.04 58.30 53.64
C GLY A 43 -8.41 59.54 52.81
N ILE A 44 -9.02 59.43 51.63
CA ILE A 44 -9.46 60.64 50.88
C ILE A 44 -10.98 60.58 50.63
N LYS A 45 -11.72 61.49 51.28
CA LYS A 45 -13.12 61.77 50.92
C LYS A 45 -13.13 62.61 49.66
N PHE A 46 -13.46 62.02 48.51
CA PHE A 46 -13.76 62.78 47.30
C PHE A 46 -15.19 63.33 47.36
N ASP A 47 -15.36 64.52 46.79
CA ASP A 47 -16.64 65.21 46.65
C ASP A 47 -17.62 64.35 45.81
N ASN A 48 -18.89 64.36 46.21
CA ASN A 48 -19.94 63.37 45.83
C ASN A 48 -20.41 63.41 44.35
N GLN A 49 -19.59 63.89 43.39
CA GLN A 49 -20.03 64.23 42.03
C GLN A 49 -19.50 63.36 40.88
N THR A 50 -18.70 62.32 41.13
CA THR A 50 -18.38 61.31 40.10
C THR A 50 -18.87 59.94 40.52
N SER A 51 -20.01 59.51 39.99
CA SER A 51 -20.52 58.14 40.20
C SER A 51 -19.60 57.13 39.52
N GLN A 52 -18.79 56.46 40.33
CA GLN A 52 -17.85 55.44 39.88
C GLN A 52 -18.54 54.07 39.90
N GLU A 53 -19.30 53.79 38.84
CA GLU A 53 -20.14 52.59 38.74
C GLU A 53 -19.55 51.56 37.77
N TYR A 54 -19.76 50.28 38.07
CA TYR A 54 -19.42 49.16 37.19
C TYR A 54 -20.01 49.36 35.78
N LYS A 55 -19.21 49.06 34.75
CA LYS A 55 -19.64 49.11 33.35
C LYS A 55 -19.15 47.88 32.61
N ASN A 56 -19.86 47.52 31.54
CA ASN A 56 -19.37 46.59 30.54
C ASN A 56 -19.62 47.11 29.12
N THR A 57 -18.79 46.64 28.20
CA THR A 57 -19.00 46.73 26.76
C THR A 57 -19.21 45.32 26.24
N PHE A 58 -20.21 45.11 25.40
CA PHE A 58 -20.56 43.79 24.89
C PHE A 58 -20.84 43.85 23.39
N VAL A 59 -20.70 42.71 22.74
CA VAL A 59 -21.15 42.46 21.37
C VAL A 59 -22.21 41.38 21.45
N CYS A 60 -23.32 41.57 20.75
CA CYS A 60 -24.43 40.62 20.72
C CYS A 60 -25.00 40.46 19.32
N ILE A 61 -25.69 39.35 19.10
CA ILE A 61 -26.47 39.06 17.90
C ILE A 61 -27.89 38.68 18.32
N PRO A 62 -28.92 38.89 17.49
CA PRO A 62 -30.26 38.36 17.73
C PRO A 62 -30.22 36.85 18.06
N SER A 63 -31.02 36.40 19.03
CA SER A 63 -30.96 35.01 19.52
C SER A 63 -31.43 33.97 18.49
N ASP A 64 -32.20 34.40 17.48
CA ASP A 64 -32.65 33.58 16.35
C ASP A 64 -31.56 33.36 15.28
N ILE A 65 -30.45 34.10 15.33
CA ILE A 65 -29.29 33.91 14.45
C ILE A 65 -28.31 32.90 15.08
N PRO A 66 -28.11 31.71 14.48
CA PRO A 66 -27.17 30.74 15.03
C PRO A 66 -25.73 31.26 15.01
N PHE A 67 -25.10 31.36 16.18
CA PHE A 67 -23.69 31.73 16.27
C PHE A 67 -22.78 30.62 15.70
N ARG A 68 -21.74 31.02 14.95
CA ARG A 68 -20.63 30.16 14.53
C ARG A 68 -19.31 30.89 14.84
N PRO A 69 -18.39 30.28 15.60
CA PRO A 69 -17.11 30.91 15.90
C PRO A 69 -16.29 31.08 14.61
N LYS A 70 -15.52 32.17 14.54
CA LYS A 70 -14.56 32.37 13.45
C LYS A 70 -13.43 31.34 13.60
N GLN A 71 -12.98 30.75 12.50
CA GLN A 71 -11.82 29.88 12.49
C GLN A 71 -10.54 30.71 12.66
N GLN A 72 -10.08 30.85 13.90
CA GLN A 72 -8.82 31.54 14.24
C GLN A 72 -7.66 30.56 14.38
N THR A 73 -7.94 29.37 14.89
CA THR A 73 -6.93 28.32 15.07
C THR A 73 -6.50 27.79 13.70
N PRO A 74 -5.21 27.87 13.34
CA PRO A 74 -4.70 27.28 12.12
C PRO A 74 -4.91 25.76 12.11
N ARG A 75 -5.15 25.19 10.94
CA ARG A 75 -5.19 23.73 10.78
C ARG A 75 -3.79 23.15 11.02
N PRO A 76 -3.63 22.04 11.76
CA PRO A 76 -2.38 21.30 11.78
C PRO A 76 -1.99 20.82 10.38
N VAL A 77 -0.70 20.95 10.03
CA VAL A 77 -0.18 20.57 8.72
C VAL A 77 1.10 19.75 8.90
N ILE A 78 1.15 18.59 8.27
CA ILE A 78 2.36 17.79 8.10
C ILE A 78 3.09 18.29 6.86
N LYS A 79 4.34 18.74 7.03
CA LYS A 79 5.10 19.41 5.95
C LYS A 79 5.78 18.47 4.96
N GLY A 80 5.81 17.17 5.24
CA GLY A 80 6.48 16.20 4.39
C GLY A 80 6.22 14.78 4.86
N CYS A 81 6.78 13.82 4.14
CA CYS A 81 6.52 12.41 4.39
C CYS A 81 7.11 11.96 5.74
N GLN A 82 6.50 10.93 6.31
CA GLN A 82 6.97 10.24 7.51
C GLN A 82 7.12 8.76 7.19
N THR A 83 7.77 8.00 8.07
CA THR A 83 7.71 6.54 8.03
C THR A 83 6.80 6.00 9.12
N ALA A 84 6.27 4.80 8.89
CA ALA A 84 5.41 4.09 9.82
C ALA A 84 5.59 2.58 9.63
N ILE A 85 5.23 1.81 10.64
CA ILE A 85 5.29 0.35 10.60
C ILE A 85 3.90 -0.19 10.25
N VAL A 86 3.83 -1.12 9.31
CA VAL A 86 2.60 -1.83 8.96
C VAL A 86 2.20 -2.73 10.12
N VAL A 87 0.94 -2.66 10.53
CA VAL A 87 0.41 -3.41 11.68
C VAL A 87 -0.79 -4.24 11.26
N GLY A 88 -1.12 -5.22 12.10
CA GLY A 88 -2.30 -6.02 11.89
C GLY A 88 -2.58 -6.98 13.04
N GLN A 89 -3.54 -7.87 12.83
CA GLN A 89 -3.97 -8.87 13.78
C GLN A 89 -2.80 -9.77 14.20
N LYS A 90 -2.88 -10.25 15.45
CA LYS A 90 -1.85 -11.11 16.01
C LYS A 90 -1.64 -12.37 15.15
N ASN A 91 -0.38 -12.64 14.82
CA ASN A 91 0.07 -13.76 13.96
C ASN A 91 -0.42 -13.69 12.51
N GLU A 92 -0.92 -12.53 12.06
CA GLU A 92 -1.23 -12.30 10.67
C GLU A 92 -0.04 -11.62 9.98
N GLU A 93 0.31 -12.11 8.79
CA GLU A 93 1.45 -11.59 8.03
C GLU A 93 0.99 -10.52 7.04
N ILE A 94 -0.24 -10.63 6.55
CA ILE A 94 -0.83 -9.73 5.56
C ILE A 94 -2.25 -9.38 6.02
N GLU A 95 -2.48 -8.13 6.40
CA GLU A 95 -3.82 -7.59 6.67
C GLU A 95 -4.16 -6.52 5.65
N THR A 96 -5.18 -6.79 4.84
CA THR A 96 -5.66 -5.89 3.78
C THR A 96 -7.16 -6.05 3.56
N ASP A 97 -7.79 -4.99 3.07
CA ASP A 97 -9.19 -5.02 2.65
C ASP A 97 -9.35 -5.18 1.12
N GLU A 98 -10.60 -5.08 0.63
CA GLU A 98 -10.97 -5.20 -0.78
C GLU A 98 -10.34 -4.13 -1.71
N HIS A 99 -9.74 -3.09 -1.13
CA HIS A 99 -9.10 -1.99 -1.86
C HIS A 99 -7.56 -2.03 -1.79
N GLY A 100 -6.98 -3.07 -1.18
CA GLY A 100 -5.53 -3.15 -0.99
C GLY A 100 -5.00 -2.14 0.04
N ARG A 101 -5.86 -1.70 0.98
CA ARG A 101 -5.47 -0.78 2.05
C ARG A 101 -4.86 -1.56 3.21
N ILE A 102 -4.03 -0.89 4.00
CA ILE A 102 -3.36 -1.49 5.17
C ILE A 102 -3.59 -0.63 6.41
N HIS A 103 -3.30 -1.21 7.58
CA HIS A 103 -3.13 -0.47 8.83
C HIS A 103 -1.64 -0.21 9.10
N ILE A 104 -1.35 0.94 9.68
CA ILE A 104 -0.01 1.33 10.14
C ILE A 104 -0.05 1.82 11.58
N GLN A 105 1.12 1.92 12.21
CA GLN A 105 1.33 2.73 13.39
C GLN A 105 2.51 3.68 13.16
N PHE A 106 2.28 4.97 13.44
CA PHE A 106 3.32 5.98 13.38
C PHE A 106 4.21 5.92 14.63
N HIS A 107 5.49 6.31 14.48
CA HIS A 107 6.46 6.28 15.57
C HIS A 107 6.13 7.21 16.74
N TRP A 108 5.34 8.26 16.50
CA TRP A 108 4.90 9.22 17.51
C TRP A 108 3.61 8.80 18.20
N ASP A 109 2.94 7.74 17.74
CA ASP A 109 1.73 7.22 18.37
C ASP A 109 2.11 6.41 19.63
N ARG A 110 1.69 6.95 20.78
CA ARG A 110 1.93 6.39 22.11
C ARG A 110 0.77 5.54 22.63
N GLU A 111 -0.40 5.62 21.98
CA GLU A 111 -1.62 4.92 22.40
C GLU A 111 -1.84 3.63 21.59
N GLY A 112 -1.37 3.60 20.34
CA GLY A 112 -1.37 2.43 19.47
C GLY A 112 -0.62 1.24 20.09
N LYS A 113 -1.16 0.04 19.86
CA LYS A 113 -0.69 -1.23 20.44
C LYS A 113 0.01 -2.14 19.43
N PHE A 114 0.34 -1.60 18.26
CA PHE A 114 0.86 -2.31 17.10
C PHE A 114 -0.07 -3.43 16.65
N ASP A 115 -1.37 -3.12 16.61
CA ASP A 115 -2.47 -4.01 16.22
C ASP A 115 -3.37 -3.39 15.14
N GLU A 116 -4.36 -4.13 14.68
CA GLU A 116 -5.30 -3.73 13.61
C GLU A 116 -6.15 -2.49 13.94
N LYS A 117 -6.08 -1.97 15.16
CA LYS A 117 -6.85 -0.80 15.63
C LYS A 117 -6.01 0.46 15.71
N SER A 118 -4.72 0.38 15.37
CA SER A 118 -3.78 1.50 15.54
C SER A 118 -4.01 2.64 14.56
N SER A 119 -4.73 2.41 13.44
CA SER A 119 -5.07 3.46 12.47
C SER A 119 -6.33 3.13 11.69
N CYS A 120 -6.78 4.06 10.84
CA CYS A 120 -7.77 3.78 9.81
C CYS A 120 -7.15 2.94 8.67
N TRP A 121 -7.97 2.54 7.71
CA TRP A 121 -7.48 1.93 6.46
C TRP A 121 -6.80 2.96 5.57
N ILE A 122 -5.54 2.70 5.21
CA ILE A 122 -4.71 3.62 4.42
C ILE A 122 -4.39 3.02 3.07
N ARG A 123 -4.61 3.81 2.01
CA ARG A 123 -4.31 3.39 0.63
C ARG A 123 -2.81 3.28 0.39
N VAL A 124 -2.43 2.32 -0.43
CA VAL A 124 -1.05 2.07 -0.84
C VAL A 124 -0.86 2.39 -2.31
N SER A 125 0.08 3.28 -2.62
CA SER A 125 0.52 3.58 -3.98
C SER A 125 1.06 2.32 -4.64
N GLN A 126 0.64 2.05 -5.88
CA GLN A 126 1.09 0.93 -6.70
C GLN A 126 1.86 1.46 -7.90
N SER A 127 2.73 0.64 -8.51
CA SER A 127 3.48 1.08 -9.70
C SER A 127 2.57 1.29 -10.92
N THR A 128 1.42 0.63 -11.00
CA THR A 128 0.38 0.85 -12.01
C THR A 128 -0.98 0.40 -11.47
N ALA A 129 -2.02 1.23 -11.58
CA ALA A 129 -3.37 0.89 -11.12
C ALA A 129 -4.43 1.29 -12.15
N GLY A 130 -4.92 0.31 -12.91
CA GLY A 130 -6.00 0.44 -13.88
C GLY A 130 -7.29 -0.26 -13.42
N ALA A 131 -8.35 -0.16 -14.23
CA ALA A 131 -9.62 -0.82 -13.96
C ALA A 131 -9.49 -2.35 -14.10
N SER A 132 -9.20 -3.03 -12.98
CA SER A 132 -8.96 -4.48 -12.90
C SER A 132 -7.71 -4.98 -13.65
N TRP A 133 -6.70 -4.12 -13.82
CA TRP A 133 -5.38 -4.48 -14.34
C TRP A 133 -4.30 -3.58 -13.70
N GLY A 134 -3.05 -4.02 -13.65
CA GLY A 134 -1.95 -3.26 -13.06
C GLY A 134 -1.06 -4.10 -12.16
N SER A 135 -0.34 -3.46 -11.25
CA SER A 135 0.48 -4.09 -10.23
C SER A 135 -0.18 -4.01 -8.86
N ILE A 136 0.04 -5.05 -8.05
CA ILE A 136 -0.37 -5.05 -6.66
C ILE A 136 0.70 -5.72 -5.80
N VAL A 137 1.28 -4.94 -4.89
CA VAL A 137 2.22 -5.41 -3.87
C VAL A 137 1.75 -4.82 -2.55
N ILE A 138 1.26 -5.70 -1.67
CA ILE A 138 0.72 -5.31 -0.37
C ILE A 138 1.86 -5.38 0.66
N PRO A 139 2.18 -4.27 1.34
CA PRO A 139 3.11 -4.28 2.45
C PRO A 139 2.64 -5.23 3.55
N ARG A 140 3.56 -6.03 4.09
CA ARG A 140 3.31 -7.02 5.13
C ARG A 140 3.45 -6.41 6.51
N VAL A 141 2.77 -7.00 7.51
CA VAL A 141 2.91 -6.62 8.91
C VAL A 141 4.39 -6.64 9.32
N GLY A 142 4.84 -5.58 9.99
CA GLY A 142 6.23 -5.37 10.39
C GLY A 142 7.11 -4.66 9.35
N GLN A 143 6.65 -4.48 8.11
CA GLN A 143 7.40 -3.70 7.12
C GLN A 143 7.28 -2.19 7.38
N GLU A 144 8.32 -1.44 7.01
CA GLU A 144 8.32 0.02 7.10
C GLU A 144 7.91 0.66 5.78
N VAL A 145 6.95 1.58 5.86
CA VAL A 145 6.37 2.30 4.73
C VAL A 145 6.59 3.80 4.86
N ILE A 146 6.68 4.48 3.71
CA ILE A 146 6.68 5.95 3.61
C ILE A 146 5.23 6.40 3.46
N VAL A 147 4.82 7.32 4.31
CA VAL A 147 3.46 7.87 4.38
C VAL A 147 3.52 9.36 4.07
N ASP A 148 2.73 9.76 3.08
CA ASP A 148 2.45 11.15 2.78
C ASP A 148 1.03 11.53 3.26
N PHE A 149 0.73 12.82 3.28
CA PHE A 149 -0.53 13.35 3.77
C PHE A 149 -1.15 14.28 2.71
N LEU A 150 -2.33 13.93 2.21
CA LEU A 150 -2.98 14.71 1.14
C LEU A 150 -3.21 16.15 1.59
N GLU A 151 -2.70 17.12 0.83
CA GLU A 151 -2.71 18.55 1.19
C GLU A 151 -2.08 18.85 2.58
N GLY A 152 -1.16 17.99 3.03
CA GLY A 152 -0.52 18.06 4.35
C GLY A 152 -1.48 17.78 5.52
N ASN A 153 -2.67 17.25 5.25
CA ASN A 153 -3.68 16.97 6.28
C ASN A 153 -3.35 15.70 7.08
N PRO A 154 -3.09 15.78 8.41
CA PRO A 154 -2.82 14.60 9.24
C PRO A 154 -3.90 13.51 9.16
N ASP A 155 -5.15 13.89 8.88
CA ASP A 155 -6.30 12.97 8.81
C ASP A 155 -6.43 12.25 7.45
N GLN A 156 -5.55 12.53 6.48
CA GLN A 156 -5.60 11.93 5.14
C GLN A 156 -4.24 11.33 4.75
N PRO A 157 -3.78 10.29 5.47
CA PRO A 157 -2.56 9.59 5.12
C PRO A 157 -2.71 8.76 3.83
N ILE A 158 -1.61 8.59 3.11
CA ILE A 158 -1.48 7.69 1.96
C ILE A 158 -0.06 7.11 1.93
N VAL A 159 0.06 5.80 1.77
CA VAL A 159 1.38 5.14 1.64
C VAL A 159 1.89 5.35 0.22
N ILE A 160 3.12 5.84 0.09
CA ILE A 160 3.74 6.17 -1.20
C ILE A 160 4.98 5.33 -1.53
N GLY A 161 5.45 4.50 -0.59
CA GLY A 161 6.60 3.62 -0.82
C GLY A 161 6.94 2.75 0.38
N CYS A 162 7.93 1.89 0.22
CA CYS A 162 8.47 1.02 1.25
C CYS A 162 9.98 1.21 1.36
N VAL A 163 10.54 1.01 2.55
CA VAL A 163 11.98 1.14 2.80
C VAL A 163 12.53 -0.07 3.55
N TYR A 164 13.79 -0.40 3.27
CA TYR A 164 14.55 -1.36 4.06
C TYR A 164 15.20 -0.65 5.26
N HIS A 165 15.40 -1.38 6.35
CA HIS A 165 16.09 -0.92 7.56
C HIS A 165 16.93 -2.06 8.17
N GLY A 166 17.46 -1.87 9.37
CA GLY A 166 18.42 -2.81 9.98
C GLY A 166 17.89 -4.24 10.20
N GLU A 167 16.59 -4.37 10.44
CA GLU A 167 15.90 -5.66 10.64
C GLU A 167 15.30 -6.19 9.33
N ASN A 168 14.54 -5.36 8.60
CA ASN A 168 14.06 -5.68 7.26
C ASN A 168 15.12 -5.31 6.22
N ARG A 169 16.06 -6.21 5.96
CA ARG A 169 17.21 -5.98 5.08
C ARG A 169 16.88 -6.20 3.60
N PRO A 170 17.65 -5.60 2.68
CA PRO A 170 17.55 -5.91 1.25
C PRO A 170 17.73 -7.41 0.97
N PRO A 171 17.14 -7.96 -0.11
CA PRO A 171 17.19 -9.40 -0.42
C PRO A 171 18.59 -9.94 -0.68
N TYR A 172 19.52 -9.06 -1.07
CA TYR A 172 20.93 -9.36 -1.32
C TYR A 172 21.82 -8.52 -0.43
N LYS A 173 23.01 -9.04 -0.14
CA LYS A 173 23.97 -8.36 0.72
C LYS A 173 24.58 -7.16 -0.02
N LEU A 174 24.13 -5.96 0.32
CA LEU A 174 24.67 -4.72 -0.21
C LEU A 174 25.78 -4.18 0.72
N ALA A 175 26.84 -3.55 0.21
CA ALA A 175 27.08 -3.13 -1.19
C ALA A 175 27.77 -4.19 -2.09
N ASP A 176 28.01 -5.41 -1.59
CA ASP A 176 28.71 -6.47 -2.33
C ASP A 176 27.98 -6.83 -3.63
N GLU A 177 26.65 -6.89 -3.57
CA GLU A 177 25.76 -7.32 -4.66
C GLU A 177 25.07 -6.15 -5.38
N LYS A 178 25.76 -5.01 -5.49
CA LYS A 178 25.18 -3.73 -5.98
C LYS A 178 24.76 -3.70 -7.45
N THR A 179 25.17 -4.69 -8.25
CA THR A 179 24.79 -4.83 -9.67
C THR A 179 23.55 -5.70 -9.86
N LYS A 180 23.00 -6.27 -8.77
CA LYS A 180 21.77 -7.08 -8.81
C LYS A 180 20.54 -6.20 -8.62
N SER A 181 19.55 -6.40 -9.48
CA SER A 181 18.19 -5.90 -9.35
C SER A 181 17.22 -7.07 -9.25
N THR A 182 16.24 -7.02 -8.33
CA THR A 182 15.34 -8.17 -8.12
C THR A 182 13.92 -7.77 -7.73
N PHE A 183 12.97 -8.61 -8.12
CA PHE A 183 11.65 -8.70 -7.52
C PHE A 183 11.53 -10.09 -6.88
N LYS A 184 11.70 -10.15 -5.55
CA LYS A 184 11.70 -11.39 -4.78
C LYS A 184 10.51 -11.42 -3.80
N SER A 185 9.66 -12.43 -3.92
CA SER A 185 8.54 -12.64 -3.01
C SER A 185 8.93 -13.49 -1.80
N ASN A 186 8.01 -13.68 -0.85
CA ASN A 186 8.15 -14.66 0.21
C ASN A 186 6.83 -15.43 0.36
N SER A 187 6.88 -16.75 0.52
CA SER A 187 5.69 -17.58 0.71
C SER A 187 4.96 -17.18 2.00
N TYR A 188 3.68 -16.88 1.88
CA TYR A 188 2.83 -16.48 3.00
C TYR A 188 2.61 -17.61 3.99
N LYS A 189 2.78 -17.33 5.30
CA LYS A 189 2.71 -18.34 6.38
C LYS A 189 3.62 -19.56 6.14
N GLY A 190 4.66 -19.39 5.33
CA GLY A 190 5.59 -20.44 4.92
C GLY A 190 6.92 -20.40 5.66
N ASP A 191 7.71 -21.44 5.46
CA ASP A 191 9.05 -21.66 6.02
C ASP A 191 10.19 -21.09 5.14
N GLY A 192 9.89 -20.07 4.32
CA GLY A 192 10.90 -19.32 3.56
C GLY A 192 11.02 -19.63 2.06
N GLY A 193 10.04 -20.31 1.46
CA GLY A 193 9.94 -20.44 0.00
C GLY A 193 9.75 -19.08 -0.70
N PHE A 194 10.16 -18.94 -1.96
CA PHE A 194 10.08 -17.67 -2.69
C PHE A 194 9.91 -17.83 -4.19
N ASN A 195 9.38 -16.80 -4.86
CA ASN A 195 9.48 -16.63 -6.31
C ASN A 195 10.38 -15.42 -6.57
N GLU A 196 11.13 -15.45 -7.66
CA GLU A 196 12.08 -14.39 -7.96
C GLU A 196 12.25 -14.17 -9.47
N ILE A 197 12.31 -12.90 -9.86
CA ILE A 197 12.91 -12.46 -11.13
C ILE A 197 14.07 -11.53 -10.76
N ARG A 198 15.28 -11.92 -11.12
CA ARG A 198 16.51 -11.17 -10.85
C ARG A 198 17.28 -10.89 -12.13
N PHE A 199 17.88 -9.72 -12.19
CA PHE A 199 18.84 -9.28 -13.19
C PHE A 199 20.20 -9.06 -12.50
N GLU A 200 21.25 -9.64 -13.06
CA GLU A 200 22.65 -9.32 -12.76
C GLU A 200 23.23 -8.54 -13.93
N ASP A 201 23.72 -7.33 -13.66
CA ASP A 201 24.30 -6.42 -14.65
C ASP A 201 25.83 -6.32 -14.52
N LEU A 202 26.48 -7.24 -13.81
CA LEU A 202 27.93 -7.34 -13.78
C LEU A 202 28.45 -7.74 -15.16
N LYS A 203 29.25 -6.84 -15.74
CA LYS A 203 29.83 -7.03 -17.07
C LYS A 203 30.50 -8.41 -17.24
N ASP A 204 30.22 -9.04 -18.37
CA ASP A 204 30.73 -10.36 -18.77
C ASP A 204 30.24 -11.51 -17.86
N ASN A 205 29.29 -11.22 -16.96
CA ASN A 205 28.66 -12.15 -16.01
C ASN A 205 27.14 -11.85 -15.89
N GLU A 206 26.55 -11.24 -16.91
CA GLU A 206 25.15 -10.84 -16.90
C GLU A 206 24.24 -12.07 -16.84
N GLU A 207 23.17 -11.99 -16.04
CA GLU A 207 22.27 -13.12 -15.83
C GLU A 207 20.83 -12.62 -15.62
N ILE A 208 19.88 -13.34 -16.22
CA ILE A 208 18.47 -13.29 -15.82
C ILE A 208 18.16 -14.59 -15.08
N PHE A 209 17.78 -14.48 -13.82
CA PHE A 209 17.36 -15.60 -12.99
C PHE A 209 15.86 -15.56 -12.75
N ILE A 210 15.18 -16.66 -13.07
CA ILE A 210 13.75 -16.84 -12.85
C ILE A 210 13.56 -18.08 -11.98
N HIS A 211 13.00 -17.89 -10.79
CA HIS A 211 12.69 -18.96 -9.85
C HIS A 211 11.21 -18.99 -9.51
N ALA A 212 10.63 -20.19 -9.58
CA ALA A 212 9.27 -20.46 -9.16
C ALA A 212 9.31 -21.50 -8.03
N GLU A 213 8.74 -21.17 -6.88
CA GLU A 213 8.79 -22.04 -5.69
C GLU A 213 8.12 -23.40 -5.92
N LYS A 214 7.08 -23.43 -6.77
CA LYS A 214 6.25 -24.62 -6.96
C LYS A 214 5.92 -24.91 -8.41
N ASN A 215 4.99 -24.14 -8.98
CA ASN A 215 4.52 -24.34 -10.34
C ASN A 215 4.87 -23.10 -11.17
N MET A 216 5.39 -23.31 -12.37
CA MET A 216 5.54 -22.28 -13.40
C MET A 216 4.56 -22.59 -14.54
N LEU A 217 3.66 -21.66 -14.83
CA LEU A 217 2.72 -21.73 -15.95
C LEU A 217 3.10 -20.65 -16.97
N THR A 218 3.16 -21.02 -18.24
CA THR A 218 3.46 -20.09 -19.33
C THR A 218 2.46 -20.33 -20.44
N ILE A 219 1.63 -19.31 -20.72
CA ILE A 219 0.61 -19.31 -21.77
C ILE A 219 1.02 -18.25 -22.79
N VAL A 220 1.09 -18.64 -24.06
CA VAL A 220 1.40 -17.76 -25.18
C VAL A 220 0.30 -17.95 -26.21
N GLU A 221 -0.49 -16.91 -26.46
CA GLU A 221 -1.69 -16.97 -27.31
C GLU A 221 -1.40 -16.97 -28.81
N ASN A 222 -0.15 -16.62 -29.18
CA ASN A 222 0.30 -16.63 -30.56
C ASN A 222 1.71 -17.26 -30.61
N ASP A 223 2.68 -16.58 -31.21
CA ASP A 223 4.00 -17.14 -31.43
C ASP A 223 4.93 -16.98 -30.22
N ARG A 224 5.64 -18.06 -29.87
CA ARG A 224 6.82 -18.02 -29.00
C ARG A 224 8.07 -18.32 -29.83
N LYS A 225 9.02 -17.39 -29.86
CA LYS A 225 10.34 -17.59 -30.48
C LYS A 225 11.42 -17.68 -29.41
N GLN A 226 12.33 -18.64 -29.54
CA GLN A 226 13.48 -18.83 -28.68
C GLN A 226 14.74 -19.01 -29.54
N ALA A 227 15.85 -18.39 -29.16
CA ALA A 227 17.14 -18.51 -29.83
C ALA A 227 18.27 -18.54 -28.79
N ILE A 228 19.18 -19.50 -28.92
CA ILE A 228 20.42 -19.60 -28.14
C ILE A 228 21.54 -19.32 -29.14
N VAL A 229 22.20 -18.17 -29.02
CA VAL A 229 23.20 -17.70 -29.99
C VAL A 229 24.54 -18.39 -29.77
N GLU A 230 24.93 -18.52 -28.51
CA GLU A 230 26.14 -19.19 -28.05
C GLU A 230 25.80 -20.01 -26.81
N GLY A 231 26.39 -21.19 -26.69
CA GLY A 231 26.20 -22.08 -25.53
C GLY A 231 25.31 -23.30 -25.80
N GLU A 232 24.68 -23.80 -24.74
CA GLU A 232 23.91 -25.04 -24.70
C GLU A 232 22.51 -24.79 -24.14
N ASP A 233 21.52 -25.56 -24.60
CA ASP A 233 20.17 -25.59 -24.03
C ASP A 233 19.91 -26.97 -23.40
N GLN A 234 19.68 -27.00 -22.09
CA GLN A 234 19.48 -28.23 -21.32
C GLN A 234 18.11 -28.26 -20.63
N LEU A 235 17.46 -29.43 -20.68
CA LEU A 235 16.27 -29.72 -19.90
C LEU A 235 16.48 -30.98 -19.05
N ILE A 236 16.33 -30.81 -17.73
CA ILE A 236 16.42 -31.89 -16.76
C ILE A 236 15.07 -32.07 -16.07
N ILE A 237 14.55 -33.31 -16.05
CA ILE A 237 13.32 -33.69 -15.36
C ILE A 237 13.62 -34.93 -14.51
N GLU A 238 13.61 -34.79 -13.19
CA GLU A 238 14.08 -35.87 -12.30
C GLU A 238 13.00 -36.89 -11.95
N LYS A 239 11.74 -36.48 -11.84
CA LYS A 239 10.68 -37.31 -11.21
C LYS A 239 9.58 -37.76 -12.15
N LYS A 240 9.23 -36.95 -13.15
CA LYS A 240 8.09 -37.21 -14.05
C LYS A 240 8.58 -37.31 -15.49
N GLY A 241 7.86 -36.72 -16.45
CA GLY A 241 8.24 -36.77 -17.86
C GLY A 241 7.91 -35.48 -18.59
N ARG A 242 8.28 -35.44 -19.87
CA ARG A 242 7.93 -34.39 -20.82
C ARG A 242 6.92 -34.94 -21.82
N THR A 243 5.89 -34.16 -22.12
CA THR A 243 4.96 -34.44 -23.21
C THR A 243 4.94 -33.25 -24.15
N ILE A 244 5.02 -33.52 -25.45
CA ILE A 244 4.90 -32.52 -26.51
C ILE A 244 3.68 -32.93 -27.35
N GLN A 245 2.72 -32.02 -27.51
CA GLN A 245 1.53 -32.24 -28.33
C GLN A 245 1.43 -31.14 -29.35
N ILE A 246 1.33 -31.53 -30.63
CA ILE A 246 1.16 -30.63 -31.77
C ILE A 246 -0.03 -31.15 -32.56
N PRO A 247 -1.26 -30.73 -32.21
CA PRO A 247 -2.48 -31.27 -32.83
C PRO A 247 -2.60 -30.94 -34.32
N LYS A 248 -1.95 -29.85 -34.75
CA LYS A 248 -1.92 -29.38 -36.13
C LYS A 248 -0.52 -28.88 -36.46
N GLY A 249 -0.10 -29.07 -37.72
CA GLY A 249 1.21 -28.68 -38.19
C GLY A 249 2.24 -29.79 -38.06
N GLU A 250 3.51 -29.40 -38.03
CA GLU A 250 4.64 -30.31 -38.14
C GLU A 250 5.57 -30.17 -36.93
N TYR A 251 6.16 -31.29 -36.49
CA TYR A 251 7.27 -31.28 -35.55
C TYR A 251 8.56 -31.61 -36.29
N LEU A 252 9.35 -30.59 -36.59
CA LEU A 252 10.60 -30.70 -37.33
C LEU A 252 11.79 -30.64 -36.37
N LEU A 253 12.63 -31.67 -36.40
CA LEU A 253 13.89 -31.73 -35.66
C LEU A 253 15.05 -31.79 -36.65
N GLU A 254 15.68 -30.64 -36.90
CA GLU A 254 16.88 -30.54 -37.72
C GLU A 254 18.12 -30.46 -36.82
N ALA A 255 19.03 -31.41 -36.99
CA ALA A 255 20.30 -31.42 -36.27
C ALA A 255 21.37 -32.14 -37.10
N LYS A 256 22.64 -31.78 -36.90
CA LYS A 256 23.78 -32.53 -37.47
C LYS A 256 23.79 -34.00 -37.02
N SER A 257 23.34 -34.27 -35.80
CA SER A 257 23.18 -35.63 -35.27
C SER A 257 22.09 -35.67 -34.22
N ILE A 258 21.26 -36.73 -34.23
CA ILE A 258 20.26 -37.01 -33.19
C ILE A 258 20.68 -38.27 -32.45
N LYS A 259 20.70 -38.20 -31.12
CA LYS A 259 21.00 -39.34 -30.24
C LYS A 259 19.80 -39.54 -29.30
N LEU A 260 19.18 -40.70 -29.38
CA LEU A 260 18.10 -41.10 -28.47
C LEU A 260 18.60 -42.26 -27.62
N LYS A 261 18.50 -42.12 -26.30
CA LYS A 261 18.83 -43.17 -25.33
C LYS A 261 17.63 -43.33 -24.40
N ALA A 262 17.08 -44.54 -24.37
CA ALA A 262 16.03 -44.93 -23.44
C ALA A 262 16.40 -46.25 -22.78
N THR A 263 15.96 -46.45 -21.54
CA THR A 263 16.23 -47.67 -20.77
C THR A 263 15.22 -48.77 -21.07
N SER A 264 13.94 -48.42 -21.25
CA SER A 264 12.86 -49.39 -21.47
C SER A 264 12.57 -49.67 -22.95
N GLY A 265 12.63 -48.65 -23.80
CA GLY A 265 12.41 -48.80 -25.23
C GLY A 265 12.25 -47.47 -25.98
N ILE A 266 12.26 -47.54 -27.31
CA ILE A 266 12.01 -46.43 -28.23
C ILE A 266 10.96 -46.88 -29.25
N ASP A 267 9.85 -46.14 -29.35
CA ASP A 267 8.76 -46.41 -30.28
C ASP A 267 8.55 -45.23 -31.23
N LEU A 268 8.45 -45.53 -32.53
CA LEU A 268 8.07 -44.60 -33.59
C LEU A 268 6.80 -45.14 -34.25
N MET A 269 5.70 -44.38 -34.18
CA MET A 269 4.39 -44.81 -34.64
C MET A 269 3.82 -43.81 -35.66
N CYS A 270 3.32 -44.30 -36.80
CA CYS A 270 2.69 -43.49 -37.83
C CYS A 270 1.50 -44.25 -38.43
N GLY A 271 0.26 -43.87 -38.06
CA GLY A 271 -0.93 -44.62 -38.43
C GLY A 271 -0.83 -46.08 -37.99
N GLY A 272 -0.91 -47.02 -38.95
CA GLY A 272 -0.71 -48.45 -38.69
C GLY A 272 0.76 -48.93 -38.70
N GLY A 273 1.72 -48.06 -39.03
CA GLY A 273 3.14 -48.38 -39.07
C GLY A 273 3.83 -48.18 -37.71
N ILE A 274 4.71 -49.10 -37.33
CA ILE A 274 5.42 -49.09 -36.05
C ILE A 274 6.88 -49.53 -36.23
N ILE A 275 7.82 -48.79 -35.63
CA ILE A 275 9.21 -49.21 -35.40
C ILE A 275 9.46 -49.12 -33.89
N SER A 276 9.83 -50.25 -33.28
CA SER A 276 10.04 -50.35 -31.83
C SER A 276 11.38 -51.00 -31.51
N ILE A 277 12.11 -50.45 -30.54
CA ILE A 277 13.32 -51.03 -29.96
C ILE A 277 13.04 -51.31 -28.49
N SER A 278 13.21 -52.54 -28.03
CA SER A 278 13.00 -52.92 -26.63
C SER A 278 14.29 -52.91 -25.81
N GLN A 279 14.15 -52.91 -24.48
CA GLN A 279 15.28 -53.09 -23.54
C GLN A 279 16.07 -54.40 -23.72
N THR A 280 15.48 -55.43 -24.34
CA THR A 280 16.16 -56.70 -24.62
C THR A 280 16.98 -56.68 -25.90
N GLY A 281 17.00 -55.54 -26.61
CA GLY A 281 17.66 -55.38 -27.91
C GLY A 281 16.83 -55.88 -29.09
N SER A 282 15.56 -56.25 -28.89
CA SER A 282 14.68 -56.66 -29.99
C SER A 282 14.25 -55.43 -30.79
N ILE A 283 14.33 -55.52 -32.12
CA ILE A 283 13.84 -54.50 -33.06
C ILE A 283 12.62 -55.07 -33.77
N THR A 284 11.48 -54.38 -33.67
CA THR A 284 10.23 -54.75 -34.32
C THR A 284 9.85 -53.70 -35.35
N ILE A 285 9.58 -54.12 -36.58
CA ILE A 285 9.08 -53.27 -37.66
C ILE A 285 7.76 -53.87 -38.14
N LYS A 286 6.66 -53.12 -38.06
CA LYS A 286 5.31 -53.53 -38.49
C LYS A 286 4.72 -52.50 -39.45
N GLY A 287 4.04 -52.99 -40.48
CA GLY A 287 3.31 -52.17 -41.46
C GLY A 287 2.56 -53.06 -42.45
N THR A 288 1.67 -52.48 -43.24
CA THR A 288 0.95 -53.17 -44.33
C THR A 288 1.90 -53.72 -45.38
N THR A 289 2.97 -52.99 -45.69
CA THR A 289 4.04 -53.42 -46.59
C THR A 289 5.34 -52.80 -46.10
N VAL A 290 6.41 -53.60 -46.02
CA VAL A 290 7.75 -53.15 -45.63
C VAL A 290 8.69 -53.47 -46.80
N HIS A 291 9.28 -52.43 -47.38
CA HIS A 291 10.32 -52.57 -48.40
C HIS A 291 11.69 -52.49 -47.73
N ILE A 292 12.54 -53.48 -47.97
CA ILE A 292 13.94 -53.50 -47.54
C ILE A 292 14.75 -53.60 -48.82
N ASN A 293 15.54 -52.56 -49.11
CA ASN A 293 16.43 -52.50 -50.27
C ASN A 293 17.84 -52.92 -49.88
#